data_AF-A0A5D2WBQ8-F1
#
_entry.id   AF-A0A5D2WBQ8-F1
#
_cell.length_a   1.000
_cell.length_b   1.000
_cell.length_c   1.000
_cell.angle_alpha   90.00
_cell.angle_beta   90.00
_cell.angle_gamma   90.00
#
_symmetry.space_group_name_H-M   'P 1'
#
loop_
_entity.id
_entity.type
_entity.pdbx_description
1 polymer ?
#
loop_
_entity_poly.entity_id
_entity_poly.type
_entity_poly.pdbx_seq_one_letter_code
_entity_poly.pdbx_strand_id
1 'polypeptide(L)'
;MMIALKAIQASFTYSSNHVFFQTRRITTYTKNPILCLSKSNDSESDSDPEPEGDTRKQDLLAQIAMLQAQKVRLTDYLDERSAYLTQFAEEANAEFDKVGEDALKGLEEASERIMENIESQMQAFKESQELNRQEIEMNEDQLAEFEDQMEKERNEGLFFKNLTEKKPIDTAKAMEEAEKVKEVTKEKVGSKARRNLYLALITVLAVGIADSLVTGSDWRKVAVLGAILVALFSQFIYEHTVLSEEEKTEKNDENK
;
A
#
# COMPACT_ATOMS: atom_id res chain seq x y z
N MET A 1 6.91 -14.53 -17.24
CA MET A 1 5.65 -13.84 -16.87
C MET A 1 5.61 -12.45 -17.51
N MET A 2 4.97 -12.31 -18.68
CA MET A 2 4.82 -11.02 -19.39
C MET A 2 3.49 -10.39 -19.00
N ILE A 3 3.53 -9.33 -18.20
CA ILE A 3 2.36 -8.49 -17.94
C ILE A 3 2.34 -7.42 -19.02
N ALA A 4 1.51 -7.64 -20.04
CA ALA A 4 1.19 -6.63 -21.03
C ALA A 4 0.22 -5.62 -20.39
N LEU A 5 0.72 -4.46 -19.98
CA LEU A 5 -0.10 -3.32 -19.59
C LEU A 5 -0.59 -2.62 -20.85
N LYS A 6 -1.86 -2.86 -21.19
CA LYS A 6 -2.57 -2.19 -22.28
C LYS A 6 -2.99 -0.80 -21.77
N ALA A 7 -2.35 0.25 -22.28
CA ALA A 7 -2.73 1.63 -22.00
C ALA A 7 -4.11 1.92 -22.63
N ILE A 8 -5.12 2.20 -21.80
CA ILE A 8 -6.41 2.71 -22.24
C ILE A 8 -6.27 4.23 -22.32
N GLN A 9 -6.09 4.72 -23.54
CA GLN A 9 -6.19 6.14 -23.87
C GLN A 9 -7.67 6.55 -23.81
N ALA A 10 -8.11 7.06 -22.66
CA ALA A 10 -9.41 7.68 -22.51
C ALA A 10 -9.31 9.17 -22.92
N SER A 11 -9.66 9.47 -24.16
CA SER A 11 -9.93 10.83 -24.59
C SER A 11 -11.32 11.25 -24.08
N PHE A 12 -11.35 12.06 -23.02
CA PHE A 12 -12.55 12.76 -22.59
C PHE A 12 -12.91 13.81 -23.64
N THR A 13 -13.96 13.55 -24.41
CA THR A 13 -14.68 14.61 -25.12
C THR A 13 -15.78 15.11 -24.21
N TYR A 14 -15.57 16.27 -23.61
CA TYR A 14 -16.60 17.02 -22.89
C TYR A 14 -17.59 17.58 -23.93
N SER A 15 -18.61 16.80 -24.26
CA SER A 15 -19.76 17.27 -25.05
C SER A 15 -20.79 17.87 -24.09
N SER A 16 -20.64 19.17 -23.81
CA SER A 16 -21.69 19.99 -23.21
C SER A 16 -22.90 20.06 -24.15
N ASN A 17 -23.85 19.15 -23.96
CA ASN A 17 -25.19 19.28 -24.50
C ASN A 17 -26.15 19.46 -23.34
N HIS A 18 -26.25 20.70 -22.85
CA HIS A 18 -27.40 21.14 -22.05
C HIS A 18 -28.63 21.16 -22.96
N VAL A 19 -29.32 20.03 -23.06
CA VAL A 19 -30.69 20.00 -23.55
C VAL A 19 -31.57 20.48 -22.40
N PHE A 20 -31.87 21.78 -22.40
CA PHE A 20 -32.95 22.35 -21.62
C PHE A 20 -34.26 21.66 -22.04
N PHE A 21 -34.77 20.74 -21.21
CA PHE A 21 -36.16 20.34 -21.30
C PHE A 21 -37.00 21.51 -20.80
N GLN A 22 -37.40 22.34 -21.75
CA GLN A 22 -38.31 23.44 -21.55
C GLN A 22 -39.65 22.88 -21.08
N THR A 23 -39.97 23.22 -19.84
CA THR A 23 -41.26 23.07 -19.17
C THR A 23 -42.40 23.54 -20.08
N ARG A 24 -43.16 22.60 -20.65
CA ARG A 24 -44.48 22.91 -21.20
C ARG A 24 -45.53 22.56 -20.17
N ARG A 25 -45.85 23.52 -19.28
CA ARG A 25 -47.10 23.50 -18.52
C ARG A 25 -48.26 23.42 -19.51
N ILE A 26 -48.87 22.25 -19.66
CA ILE A 26 -50.16 22.11 -20.30
C ILE A 26 -51.21 22.40 -19.22
N THR A 27 -51.66 23.65 -19.16
CA THR A 27 -52.85 24.02 -18.43
C THR A 27 -54.05 23.81 -19.35
N THR A 28 -54.78 22.72 -19.16
CA THR A 28 -56.10 22.51 -19.78
C THR A 28 -57.11 22.20 -18.70
N TYR A 29 -57.52 23.25 -17.97
CA TYR A 29 -58.80 23.27 -17.28
C TYR A 29 -59.87 23.71 -18.28
N THR A 30 -60.41 22.77 -19.05
CA THR A 30 -61.67 22.95 -19.77
C THR A 30 -62.74 22.17 -19.02
N LYS A 31 -63.39 22.86 -18.08
CA LYS A 31 -64.66 22.43 -17.48
C LYS A 31 -65.77 22.69 -18.51
N ASN A 32 -66.41 21.63 -19.00
CA ASN A 32 -67.64 21.78 -19.78
C ASN A 32 -68.82 21.91 -18.79
N PRO A 33 -69.64 22.98 -18.83
CA PRO A 33 -70.93 22.98 -18.17
C PRO A 33 -71.94 22.27 -19.09
N ILE A 34 -72.45 21.11 -18.66
CA ILE A 34 -73.60 20.48 -19.31
C ILE A 34 -74.84 21.30 -18.91
N LEU A 35 -75.24 22.24 -19.77
CA LEU A 35 -76.53 22.91 -19.69
C LEU A 35 -77.60 21.96 -20.24
N CYS A 36 -78.37 21.34 -19.34
CA CYS A 36 -79.57 20.61 -19.66
C CYS A 36 -80.72 21.63 -19.83
N LEU A 37 -81.21 21.78 -21.06
CA LEU A 37 -82.31 22.68 -21.42
C LEU A 37 -83.55 21.84 -21.68
N SER A 38 -84.30 21.55 -20.62
CA SER A 38 -85.58 20.83 -20.69
C SER A 38 -86.67 21.77 -21.18
N LYS A 39 -87.17 21.54 -22.39
CA LYS A 39 -88.31 22.22 -22.98
C LYS A 39 -89.57 21.44 -22.58
N SER A 40 -90.39 21.99 -21.69
CA SER A 40 -91.73 21.48 -21.39
C SER A 40 -92.68 21.83 -22.54
N ASN A 41 -93.33 20.83 -23.12
CA ASN A 41 -94.61 21.02 -23.79
C ASN A 41 -95.48 19.81 -23.47
N ASP A 42 -96.63 20.09 -22.85
CA ASP A 42 -97.70 19.17 -22.56
C ASP A 42 -98.28 18.59 -23.85
N SER A 43 -98.34 17.26 -23.96
CA SER A 43 -99.31 16.54 -24.77
C SER A 43 -99.38 15.10 -24.28
N GLU A 44 -100.55 14.78 -23.73
CA GLU A 44 -101.02 13.47 -23.31
C GLU A 44 -100.95 12.48 -24.49
N SER A 45 -100.17 11.41 -24.35
CA SER A 45 -100.26 10.19 -25.17
C SER A 45 -99.68 9.03 -24.38
N ASP A 46 -100.53 8.04 -24.16
CA ASP A 46 -100.27 6.79 -23.47
C ASP A 46 -99.01 6.06 -23.98
N SER A 47 -98.44 5.27 -23.08
CA SER A 47 -97.30 4.34 -23.20
C SER A 47 -95.89 4.97 -23.19
N ASP A 48 -95.26 4.86 -22.01
CA ASP A 48 -93.82 5.05 -21.79
C ASP A 48 -93.01 4.19 -22.78
N PRO A 49 -92.12 4.76 -23.61
CA PRO A 49 -91.01 4.01 -24.14
C PRO A 49 -89.97 3.90 -23.02
N GLU A 50 -89.70 2.68 -22.55
CA GLU A 50 -88.52 2.41 -21.73
C GLU A 50 -87.28 3.04 -22.38
N PRO A 51 -86.36 3.67 -21.61
CA PRO A 51 -85.17 4.29 -22.18
C PRO A 51 -84.18 3.20 -22.56
N GLU A 52 -84.46 2.48 -23.64
CA GLU A 52 -83.57 1.45 -24.18
C GLU A 52 -82.38 2.16 -24.83
N GLY A 53 -81.33 2.34 -24.03
CA GLY A 53 -80.08 2.97 -24.48
C GLY A 53 -79.43 2.15 -25.58
N ASP A 54 -78.99 2.82 -26.64
CA ASP A 54 -78.26 2.20 -27.76
C ASP A 54 -77.04 1.41 -27.24
N THR A 55 -77.10 0.09 -27.36
CA THR A 55 -76.10 -0.85 -26.84
C THR A 55 -74.70 -0.56 -27.37
N ARG A 56 -74.59 -0.02 -28.60
CA ARG A 56 -73.29 0.39 -29.18
C ARG A 56 -72.70 1.61 -28.47
N LYS A 57 -73.53 2.55 -28.06
CA LYS A 57 -73.08 3.75 -27.33
C LYS A 57 -72.65 3.39 -25.90
N GLN A 58 -73.34 2.45 -25.28
CA GLN A 58 -72.99 1.94 -23.95
C GLN A 58 -71.66 1.18 -23.98
N ASP A 59 -71.43 0.32 -24.98
CA ASP A 59 -70.16 -0.38 -25.16
C ASP A 59 -69.00 0.59 -25.42
N LEU A 60 -69.22 1.60 -26.28
CA LEU A 60 -68.21 2.64 -26.53
C LEU A 60 -67.87 3.43 -25.26
N LEU A 61 -68.88 3.75 -24.44
CA LEU A 61 -68.68 4.44 -23.16
C LEU A 61 -67.89 3.58 -22.18
N ALA A 62 -68.16 2.27 -22.11
CA ALA A 62 -67.42 1.32 -21.29
C ALA A 62 -65.95 1.23 -21.73
N GLN A 63 -65.68 1.18 -23.04
CA GLN A 63 -64.32 1.20 -23.57
C GLN A 63 -63.57 2.50 -23.23
N ILE A 64 -64.24 3.66 -23.35
CA ILE A 64 -63.65 4.95 -22.97
C ILE A 64 -63.32 4.97 -21.47
N ALA A 65 -64.23 4.51 -20.62
CA ALA A 65 -64.00 4.45 -19.18
C ALA A 65 -62.82 3.52 -18.83
N MET A 66 -62.74 2.35 -19.49
CA MET A 66 -61.63 1.42 -19.31
C MET A 66 -60.29 2.03 -19.73
N LEU A 67 -60.24 2.71 -20.89
CA LEU A 67 -59.04 3.40 -21.37
C LEU A 67 -58.62 4.54 -20.44
N GLN A 68 -59.58 5.29 -19.90
CA GLN A 68 -59.30 6.33 -18.92
C GLN A 68 -58.73 5.75 -17.63
N ALA A 69 -59.27 4.63 -17.13
CA ALA A 69 -58.74 3.96 -15.95
C ALA A 69 -57.31 3.43 -16.18
N GLN A 70 -57.04 2.82 -17.34
CA GLN A 70 -55.70 2.36 -17.71
C GLN A 70 -54.71 3.53 -17.83
N LYS A 71 -55.14 4.66 -18.40
CA LYS A 71 -54.33 5.88 -18.49
C LYS A 71 -53.92 6.40 -17.11
N VAL A 72 -54.87 6.49 -16.18
CA VAL A 72 -54.58 6.93 -14.81
C VAL A 72 -53.57 5.99 -14.16
N ARG A 73 -53.79 4.67 -14.24
CA ARG A 73 -52.86 3.67 -13.66
C ARG A 73 -51.45 3.75 -14.25
N LEU A 74 -51.34 3.94 -15.56
CA LEU A 74 -50.04 4.03 -16.23
C LEU A 74 -49.32 5.34 -15.90
N THR A 75 -50.07 6.42 -15.72
CA THR A 75 -49.52 7.72 -15.29
C THR A 75 -48.99 7.61 -13.85
N ASP A 76 -49.76 7.05 -12.92
CA ASP A 76 -49.33 6.81 -11.54
C ASP A 76 -48.05 5.96 -11.49
N TYR A 77 -47.99 4.87 -12.26
CA TYR A 77 -46.79 4.01 -12.31
C TYR A 77 -45.57 4.75 -12.88
N LEU A 78 -45.77 5.57 -13.91
CA LEU A 78 -44.70 6.37 -14.49
C LEU A 78 -44.18 7.41 -13.49
N ASP A 79 -45.09 8.08 -12.78
CA ASP A 79 -44.76 9.08 -11.77
C ASP A 79 -44.00 8.43 -10.60
N GLU A 80 -44.46 7.29 -10.08
CA GLU A 80 -43.78 6.52 -9.03
C GLU A 80 -42.37 6.10 -9.45
N ARG A 81 -42.22 5.56 -10.67
CA ARG A 81 -40.90 5.15 -11.19
C ARG A 81 -39.97 6.33 -11.41
N SER A 82 -40.50 7.47 -11.86
CA SER A 82 -39.71 8.69 -12.04
C SER A 82 -39.22 9.25 -10.71
N ALA A 83 -40.07 9.23 -9.67
CA ALA A 83 -39.70 9.63 -8.32
C ALA A 83 -38.62 8.69 -7.74
N TYR A 84 -38.81 7.37 -7.88
CA TYR A 84 -37.82 6.37 -7.43
C TYR A 84 -36.45 6.57 -8.09
N LEU A 85 -36.41 6.77 -9.41
CA LEU A 85 -35.15 6.99 -10.13
C LEU A 85 -34.49 8.30 -9.71
N THR A 86 -35.27 9.34 -9.42
CA THR A 86 -34.75 10.61 -8.92
C THR A 86 -34.13 10.43 -7.54
N GLN A 87 -34.83 9.76 -6.61
CA GLN A 87 -34.31 9.45 -5.28
C GLN A 87 -33.04 8.60 -5.36
N PHE A 88 -33.03 7.58 -6.21
CA PHE A 88 -31.86 6.72 -6.41
C PHE A 88 -30.65 7.52 -6.91
N ALA A 89 -30.85 8.46 -7.84
CA ALA A 89 -29.78 9.32 -8.33
C ALA A 89 -29.26 10.28 -7.25
N GLU A 90 -30.16 10.86 -6.45
CA GLU A 90 -29.79 11.74 -5.34
C GLU A 90 -29.02 10.98 -4.25
N GLU A 91 -29.48 9.80 -3.86
CA GLU A 91 -28.83 8.92 -2.88
C GLU A 91 -27.46 8.46 -3.37
N ALA A 92 -27.36 8.03 -4.62
CA ALA A 92 -26.08 7.64 -5.22
C ALA A 92 -25.08 8.80 -5.21
N ASN A 93 -25.50 10.02 -5.58
CA ASN A 93 -24.62 11.20 -5.52
C ASN A 93 -24.17 11.50 -4.08
N ALA A 94 -25.09 11.43 -3.11
CA ALA A 94 -24.75 11.64 -1.70
C ALA A 94 -23.77 10.58 -1.17
N GLU A 95 -23.93 9.31 -1.58
CA GLU A 95 -22.97 8.26 -1.24
C GLU A 95 -21.61 8.46 -1.91
N PHE A 96 -21.57 8.88 -3.18
CA PHE A 96 -20.31 9.19 -3.87
C PHE A 96 -19.57 10.34 -3.22
N ASP A 97 -20.28 11.42 -2.88
CA ASP A 97 -19.70 12.58 -2.18
C ASP A 97 -19.15 12.16 -0.82
N LYS A 98 -19.90 11.37 -0.06
CA LYS A 98 -19.46 10.84 1.24
C LYS A 98 -18.21 9.97 1.12
N VAL A 99 -18.17 9.03 0.18
CA VAL A 99 -17.00 8.18 -0.05
C VAL A 99 -15.79 9.00 -0.48
N GLY A 100 -16.00 10.02 -1.33
CA GLY A 100 -14.96 10.96 -1.73
C GLY A 100 -14.40 11.74 -0.55
N GLU A 101 -15.26 12.28 0.31
CA GLU A 101 -14.86 13.03 1.50
C GLU A 101 -14.13 12.15 2.53
N ASP A 102 -14.64 10.95 2.81
CA ASP A 102 -14.01 9.99 3.73
C ASP A 102 -12.61 9.57 3.21
N ALA A 103 -12.46 9.37 1.90
CA ALA A 103 -11.18 9.04 1.29
C ALA A 103 -10.17 10.19 1.39
N LEU A 104 -10.62 11.42 1.11
CA LEU A 104 -9.77 12.62 1.24
C LEU A 104 -9.33 12.84 2.69
N LYS A 105 -10.25 12.70 3.63
CA LYS A 105 -9.96 12.82 5.06
C LYS A 105 -8.93 11.78 5.52
N GLY A 106 -9.10 10.52 5.11
CA GLY A 106 -8.14 9.45 5.42
C GLY A 106 -6.75 9.71 4.80
N LEU A 107 -6.70 10.28 3.61
CA LEU A 107 -5.46 10.68 2.95
C LEU A 107 -4.76 11.83 3.69
N GLU A 108 -5.50 12.86 4.10
CA GLU A 108 -4.96 14.01 4.83
C GLU A 108 -4.40 13.58 6.19
N GLU A 109 -5.12 12.74 6.93
CA GLU A 109 -4.67 12.17 8.21
C GLU A 109 -3.41 11.31 8.05
N ALA A 110 -3.33 10.51 6.98
CA ALA A 110 -2.13 9.73 6.68
C ALA A 110 -0.94 10.63 6.30
N SER A 111 -1.18 11.69 5.53
CA SER A 111 -0.18 12.68 5.15
C SER A 111 0.38 13.41 6.38
N GLU A 112 -0.50 13.83 7.30
CA GLU A 112 -0.11 14.49 8.54
C GLU A 112 0.80 13.59 9.40
N ARG A 113 0.43 12.31 9.56
CA ARG A 113 1.27 11.32 10.26
C ARG A 113 2.65 11.13 9.62
N ILE A 114 2.71 11.06 8.29
CA ILE A 114 3.98 10.91 7.57
C ILE A 114 4.84 12.17 7.78
N MET A 115 4.24 13.36 7.69
CA MET A 115 4.94 14.62 7.87
C MET A 115 5.48 14.76 9.30
N GLU A 116 4.68 14.41 10.30
CA GLU A 116 5.09 14.40 11.71
C GLU A 116 6.27 13.45 11.94
N ASN A 117 6.22 12.24 11.34
CA ASN A 117 7.31 11.27 11.45
C ASN A 117 8.60 11.80 10.79
N ILE A 118 8.50 12.39 9.60
CA ILE A 118 9.65 12.99 8.90
C ILE A 118 10.24 14.13 9.72
N GLU A 119 9.41 15.02 10.28
CA GLU A 119 9.91 16.13 11.10
C GLU A 119 10.58 15.61 12.38
N SER A 120 10.00 14.60 13.03
CA SER A 120 10.61 13.96 14.21
C SER A 120 11.98 13.35 13.89
N GLN A 121 12.09 12.60 12.78
CA GLN A 121 13.36 12.04 12.34
C GLN A 121 14.37 13.12 11.94
N MET A 122 13.92 14.16 11.25
CA MET A 122 14.75 15.30 10.87
C MET A 122 15.29 16.04 12.09
N GLN A 123 14.46 16.24 13.11
CA GLN A 123 14.88 16.85 14.36
C GLN A 123 15.91 15.98 15.08
N ALA A 124 15.66 14.68 15.25
CA ALA A 124 16.62 13.76 15.85
C ALA A 124 17.95 13.72 15.06
N PHE A 125 17.89 13.80 13.73
CA PHE A 125 19.07 13.89 12.89
C PHE A 125 19.85 15.19 13.11
N LYS A 126 19.18 16.34 13.17
CA LYS A 126 19.81 17.64 13.45
C LYS A 126 20.47 17.66 14.83
N GLU A 127 19.78 17.15 15.85
CA GLU A 127 20.32 17.03 17.21
C GLU A 127 21.55 16.10 17.23
N SER A 128 21.49 14.96 16.54
CA SER A 128 22.62 14.04 16.42
C SER A 128 23.80 14.66 15.64
N GLN A 129 23.54 15.41 14.58
CA GLN A 129 24.59 16.08 13.79
C GLN A 129 25.30 17.14 14.64
N GLU A 130 24.55 17.91 15.42
CA GLU A 130 25.09 18.95 16.27
C GLU A 130 25.93 18.37 17.41
N LEU A 131 25.47 17.29 18.04
CA LEU A 131 26.26 16.55 19.03
C LEU A 131 27.55 15.97 18.41
N ASN A 132 27.45 15.35 17.23
CA ASN A 132 28.61 14.80 16.53
C ASN A 132 29.63 15.89 16.12
N ARG A 133 29.15 17.10 15.77
CA ARG A 133 30.01 18.26 15.50
C ARG A 133 30.79 18.67 16.74
N GLN A 134 30.12 18.78 17.89
CA GLN A 134 30.78 19.10 19.16
C GLN A 134 31.78 18.01 19.58
N GLU A 135 31.45 16.73 19.35
CA GLU A 135 32.36 15.62 19.63
C GLU A 135 33.62 15.66 18.75
N ILE A 136 33.48 15.99 17.45
CA ILE A 136 34.63 16.17 16.56
C ILE A 136 35.51 17.33 17.03
N GLU A 137 34.92 18.48 17.38
CA GLU A 137 35.66 19.66 17.85
C GLU A 137 36.45 19.33 19.13
N MET A 138 35.85 18.64 20.11
CA MET A 138 36.55 18.19 21.30
C MET A 138 37.66 17.17 21.00
N ASN A 139 37.43 16.25 20.06
CA ASN A 139 38.44 15.27 19.66
C ASN A 139 39.61 15.93 18.90
N GLU A 140 39.34 16.96 18.10
CA GLU A 140 40.37 17.76 17.44
C GLU A 140 41.23 18.52 18.45
N ASP A 141 40.62 19.12 19.47
CA ASP A 141 41.35 19.79 20.56
C ASP A 141 42.24 18.82 21.34
N GLN A 142 41.71 17.65 21.72
CA GLN A 142 42.49 16.60 22.39
C GLN A 142 43.63 16.08 21.52
N LEU A 143 43.41 15.95 20.21
CA LEU A 143 44.44 15.53 19.27
C LEU A 143 45.55 16.58 19.16
N ALA A 144 45.19 17.86 19.11
CA ALA A 144 46.15 18.95 19.09
C ALA A 144 47.01 18.98 20.37
N GLU A 145 46.41 18.81 21.55
CA GLU A 145 47.15 18.71 22.81
C GLU A 145 48.10 17.49 22.83
N PHE A 146 47.64 16.35 22.30
CA PHE A 146 48.45 15.14 22.19
C PHE A 146 49.64 15.32 21.23
N GLU A 147 49.44 15.97 20.08
CA GLU A 147 50.50 16.30 19.13
C GLU A 147 51.54 17.24 19.74
N ASP A 148 51.10 18.27 20.45
CA ASP A 148 51.97 19.20 21.20
C ASP A 148 52.80 18.48 22.27
N GLN A 149 52.18 17.54 23.00
CA GLN A 149 52.87 16.72 23.98
C GLN A 149 53.90 15.80 23.31
N MET A 150 53.53 15.14 22.22
CA MET A 150 54.42 14.28 21.44
C MET A 150 55.62 15.05 20.87
N GLU A 151 55.42 16.27 20.38
CA GLU A 151 56.51 17.12 19.89
C GLU A 151 57.48 17.51 21.02
N LYS A 152 56.95 17.89 22.20
CA LYS A 152 57.77 18.15 23.40
C LYS A 152 58.53 16.90 23.83
N GLU A 153 57.88 15.76 23.95
CA GLU A 153 58.51 14.49 24.37
C GLU A 153 59.56 13.99 23.37
N ARG A 154 59.35 14.21 22.07
CA ARG A 154 60.34 13.93 21.01
C ARG A 154 61.55 14.85 21.12
N ASN A 155 61.32 16.15 21.30
CA ASN A 155 62.40 17.14 21.43
C ASN A 155 63.19 16.96 22.75
N GLU A 156 62.56 16.46 23.80
CA GLU A 156 63.18 16.17 25.10
C GLU A 156 63.81 14.76 25.18
N GLY A 157 63.67 13.94 24.13
CA GLY A 157 64.20 12.57 24.11
C GLY A 157 63.55 11.62 25.14
N LEU A 158 62.41 12.02 25.70
CA LEU A 158 61.67 11.27 26.74
C LEU A 158 60.92 10.07 26.17
N PHE A 159 60.51 10.14 24.89
CA PHE A 159 59.82 9.05 24.20
C PHE A 159 60.60 7.73 24.26
N PHE A 160 61.93 7.78 24.09
CA PHE A 160 62.79 6.60 24.18
C PHE A 160 63.17 6.22 25.62
N LYS A 161 63.14 7.16 26.57
CA LYS A 161 63.34 6.85 28.00
C LYS A 161 62.21 5.99 28.55
N ASN A 162 60.96 6.31 28.21
CA ASN A 162 59.80 5.50 28.61
C ASN A 162 59.80 4.09 27.97
N LEU A 163 60.36 3.94 26.76
CA LEU A 163 60.56 2.63 26.13
C LEU A 163 61.74 1.84 26.73
N THR A 164 62.74 2.55 27.29
CA THR A 164 63.93 1.94 27.91
C THR A 164 63.67 1.57 29.37
N GLU A 165 62.78 2.29 30.08
CA GLU A 165 62.26 1.92 31.39
C GLU A 165 61.29 0.73 31.29
N LYS A 166 61.84 -0.46 31.09
CA LYS A 166 61.14 -1.71 31.40
C LYS A 166 60.76 -1.70 32.89
N LYS A 167 59.49 -1.46 33.21
CA LYS A 167 58.91 -2.06 34.42
C LYS A 167 59.10 -3.59 34.30
N PRO A 168 59.48 -4.30 35.37
CA PRO A 168 59.61 -5.76 35.33
C PRO A 168 58.23 -6.34 35.04
N ILE A 169 57.98 -6.66 33.78
CA ILE A 169 56.81 -7.43 33.36
C ILE A 169 57.08 -8.84 33.86
N ASP A 170 56.28 -9.23 34.85
CA ASP A 170 56.25 -10.57 35.40
C ASP A 170 55.82 -11.52 34.26
N THR A 171 56.79 -12.17 33.63
CA THR A 171 56.61 -12.97 32.40
C THR A 171 55.56 -14.07 32.56
N ALA A 172 55.28 -14.49 33.80
CA ALA A 172 54.22 -15.41 34.13
C ALA A 172 52.80 -14.83 33.89
N LYS A 173 52.55 -13.57 34.29
CA LYS A 173 51.27 -12.89 34.04
C LYS A 173 51.06 -12.56 32.57
N ALA A 174 52.13 -12.21 31.85
CA ALA A 174 52.05 -11.93 30.42
C ALA A 174 51.80 -13.21 29.58
N MET A 175 52.33 -14.36 29.98
CA MET A 175 51.98 -15.65 29.37
C MET A 175 50.54 -16.07 29.69
N GLU A 176 50.07 -15.86 30.93
CA GLU A 176 48.68 -16.13 31.32
C GLU A 176 47.69 -15.25 30.54
N GLU A 177 47.98 -13.96 30.37
CA GLU A 177 47.17 -13.06 29.55
C GLU A 177 47.23 -13.41 28.07
N ALA A 178 48.39 -13.80 27.53
CA ALA A 178 48.51 -14.26 26.14
C ALA A 178 47.73 -15.57 25.89
N GLU A 179 47.70 -16.47 26.86
CA GLU A 179 46.92 -17.71 26.81
C GLU A 179 45.41 -17.43 26.88
N LYS A 180 45.00 -16.47 27.72
CA LYS A 180 43.62 -15.96 27.78
C LYS A 180 43.19 -15.29 26.48
N VAL A 181 44.07 -14.51 25.85
CA VAL A 181 43.80 -13.89 24.55
C VAL A 181 43.73 -14.94 23.44
N LYS A 182 44.55 -16.00 23.51
CA LYS A 182 44.50 -17.17 22.60
C LYS A 182 43.19 -17.95 22.77
N GLU A 183 42.70 -18.14 24.00
CA GLU A 183 41.39 -18.75 24.29
C GLU A 183 40.24 -17.89 23.77
N VAL A 184 40.29 -16.57 24.00
CA VAL A 184 39.27 -15.61 23.52
C VAL A 184 39.30 -15.47 22.00
N THR A 185 40.46 -15.62 21.34
CA THR A 185 40.52 -15.72 19.88
C THR A 185 40.04 -17.07 19.37
N LYS A 186 40.28 -18.19 20.08
CA LYS A 186 39.73 -19.51 19.75
C LYS A 186 38.19 -19.52 19.85
N GLU A 187 37.60 -18.81 20.83
CA GLU A 187 36.14 -18.61 20.93
C GLU A 187 35.58 -17.56 19.95
N LYS A 188 36.37 -16.55 19.54
CA LYS A 188 35.95 -15.51 18.57
C LYS A 188 36.29 -15.82 17.10
N VAL A 189 36.95 -16.93 16.80
CA VAL A 189 37.03 -17.46 15.43
C VAL A 189 35.69 -18.10 15.09
N GLY A 190 34.77 -17.24 14.63
CA GLY A 190 33.37 -17.53 14.38
C GLY A 190 33.12 -18.54 13.25
N SER A 191 33.43 -19.81 13.47
CA SER A 191 33.09 -20.89 12.53
C SER A 191 31.59 -21.16 12.48
N LYS A 192 30.90 -21.04 13.63
CA LYS A 192 29.46 -21.33 13.75
C LYS A 192 28.57 -20.24 13.15
N ALA A 193 28.93 -18.97 13.34
CA ALA A 193 28.18 -17.83 12.82
C ALA A 193 28.33 -17.68 11.30
N ARG A 194 29.56 -17.81 10.78
CA ARG A 194 29.84 -17.77 9.33
C ARG A 194 29.18 -18.94 8.59
N ARG A 195 29.24 -20.16 9.15
CA ARG A 195 28.56 -21.35 8.59
C ARG A 195 27.05 -21.19 8.52
N ASN A 196 26.43 -20.67 9.58
CA ASN A 196 24.99 -20.42 9.59
C ASN A 196 24.60 -19.34 8.57
N LEU A 197 25.46 -18.34 8.34
CA LEU A 197 25.27 -17.34 7.29
C LEU A 197 25.32 -17.96 5.88
N TYR A 198 26.30 -18.80 5.57
CA TYR A 198 26.36 -19.48 4.28
C TYR A 198 25.15 -20.41 4.06
N LEU A 199 24.72 -21.15 5.07
CA LEU A 199 23.52 -22.00 4.99
C LEU A 199 22.25 -21.17 4.75
N ALA A 200 22.12 -20.02 5.40
CA ALA A 200 21.00 -19.10 5.17
C ALA A 200 21.01 -18.57 3.72
N LEU A 201 22.17 -18.13 3.23
CA LEU A 201 22.34 -17.64 1.85
C LEU A 201 22.06 -18.72 0.81
N ILE A 202 22.56 -19.94 1.01
CA ILE A 202 22.29 -21.10 0.16
C ILE A 202 20.79 -21.41 0.11
N THR A 203 20.10 -21.36 1.26
CA THR A 203 18.66 -21.62 1.36
C THR A 203 17.86 -20.56 0.60
N VAL A 204 18.16 -19.27 0.81
CA VAL A 204 17.51 -18.16 0.10
C VAL A 204 17.75 -18.27 -1.41
N LEU A 205 18.97 -18.59 -1.83
CA LEU A 205 19.32 -18.71 -3.24
C LEU A 205 18.65 -19.92 -3.90
N ALA A 206 18.53 -21.05 -3.21
CA ALA A 206 17.82 -22.23 -3.69
C ALA A 206 16.32 -21.96 -3.90
N VAL A 207 15.68 -21.22 -2.98
CA VAL A 207 14.28 -20.79 -3.13
C VAL A 207 14.13 -19.85 -4.33
N GLY A 208 15.04 -18.89 -4.49
CA GLY A 208 15.03 -17.96 -5.63
C GLY A 208 15.21 -18.65 -6.99
N ILE A 209 15.99 -19.73 -7.05
CA ILE A 209 16.15 -20.56 -8.25
C ILE A 209 14.87 -21.35 -8.53
N ALA A 210 14.28 -21.98 -7.51
CA ALA A 210 13.03 -22.74 -7.66
C ALA A 210 11.88 -21.84 -8.16
N ASP A 211 11.73 -20.65 -7.59
CA ASP A 211 10.74 -19.66 -8.03
C ASP A 211 11.00 -19.15 -9.45
N SER A 212 12.28 -18.92 -9.80
CA SER A 212 12.68 -18.53 -11.17
C SER A 212 12.38 -19.63 -12.21
N LEU A 213 12.48 -20.90 -11.84
CA LEU A 213 12.14 -22.03 -12.71
C LEU A 213 10.63 -22.17 -12.91
N VAL A 214 9.84 -21.96 -11.85
CA VAL A 214 8.36 -22.03 -11.91
C VAL A 214 7.76 -20.84 -12.67
N THR A 215 8.29 -19.64 -12.46
CA THR A 215 7.77 -18.37 -13.05
C THR A 215 8.19 -18.18 -14.53
N GLY A 216 8.99 -19.11 -15.07
CA GLY A 216 9.45 -19.09 -16.46
C GLY A 216 10.43 -17.95 -16.72
N SER A 217 11.46 -17.84 -15.86
CA SER A 217 12.50 -16.81 -15.92
C SER A 217 13.55 -17.12 -16.99
N ASP A 218 14.27 -16.08 -17.43
CA ASP A 218 15.35 -16.20 -18.41
C ASP A 218 16.39 -17.25 -17.96
N TRP A 219 16.62 -18.29 -18.76
CA TRP A 219 17.60 -19.34 -18.45
C TRP A 219 19.01 -18.81 -18.15
N ARG A 220 19.34 -17.61 -18.67
CA ARG A 220 20.58 -16.89 -18.34
C ARG A 220 20.66 -16.47 -16.87
N LYS A 221 19.56 -16.00 -16.27
CA LYS A 221 19.50 -15.64 -14.84
C LYS A 221 19.61 -16.87 -13.95
N VAL A 222 18.95 -17.96 -14.35
CA VAL A 222 19.05 -19.25 -13.66
C VAL A 222 20.49 -19.79 -13.73
N ALA A 223 21.16 -19.68 -14.88
CA ALA A 223 22.56 -20.09 -15.03
C ALA A 223 23.52 -19.27 -14.16
N VAL A 224 23.32 -17.94 -14.09
CA VAL A 224 24.13 -17.06 -13.22
C VAL A 224 23.89 -17.37 -11.74
N LEU A 225 22.64 -17.52 -11.31
CA LEU A 225 22.31 -17.89 -9.93
C LEU A 225 22.84 -19.28 -9.57
N GLY A 226 22.78 -20.24 -10.51
CA GLY A 226 23.36 -21.57 -10.36
C GLY A 226 24.88 -21.54 -10.21
N ALA A 227 25.58 -20.72 -11.00
CA ALA A 227 27.04 -20.56 -10.87
C ALA A 227 27.43 -19.97 -9.50
N ILE A 228 26.67 -18.97 -9.01
CA ILE A 228 26.88 -18.38 -7.68
C ILE A 228 26.62 -19.40 -6.57
N LEU A 229 25.58 -20.24 -6.73
CA LEU A 229 25.27 -21.31 -5.79
C LEU A 229 26.43 -22.32 -5.67
N VAL A 230 26.99 -22.74 -6.81
CA VAL A 230 28.16 -23.66 -6.82
C VAL A 230 29.36 -23.03 -6.14
N ALA A 231 29.63 -21.73 -6.37
CA ALA A 231 30.71 -21.02 -5.71
C ALA A 231 30.53 -20.97 -4.17
N LEU A 232 29.32 -20.68 -3.69
CA LEU A 232 28.99 -20.67 -2.26
C LEU A 232 29.11 -22.06 -1.62
N PHE A 233 28.67 -23.12 -2.31
CA PHE A 233 28.89 -24.49 -1.84
C PHE A 233 30.36 -24.86 -1.77
N SER A 234 31.18 -24.40 -2.73
CA SER A 234 32.62 -24.62 -2.69
C SER A 234 33.27 -23.92 -1.48
N GLN A 235 32.86 -22.68 -1.16
CA GLN A 235 33.32 -21.97 0.03
C GLN A 235 32.88 -22.68 1.32
N PHE A 236 31.64 -23.15 1.36
CA PHE A 236 31.11 -23.91 2.50
C PHE A 236 31.87 -25.23 2.73
N ILE A 237 32.17 -25.99 1.67
CA ILE A 237 32.92 -27.24 1.76
C ILE A 237 34.37 -26.96 2.17
N TYR A 238 35.00 -25.93 1.60
CA TYR A 238 36.37 -25.54 1.97
C TYR A 238 36.48 -25.23 3.47
N GLU A 239 35.57 -24.41 4.01
CA GLU A 239 35.53 -24.12 5.44
C GLU A 239 35.27 -25.38 6.28
N HIS A 240 34.40 -26.28 5.83
CA HIS A 240 34.16 -27.56 6.51
C HIS A 240 35.40 -28.47 6.51
N THR A 241 36.16 -28.50 5.42
CA THR A 241 37.37 -29.33 5.31
C THR A 241 38.53 -28.80 6.15
N VAL A 242 38.74 -27.48 6.18
CA VAL A 242 39.80 -26.84 6.98
C VAL A 242 39.52 -27.05 8.47
N LEU A 243 38.27 -26.90 8.92
CA LEU A 243 37.87 -27.19 10.30
C LEU A 243 38.01 -28.67 10.67
N SER A 244 37.69 -29.59 9.76
CA SER A 244 37.85 -31.03 10.03
C SER A 244 39.32 -31.44 10.12
N GLU A 245 40.22 -30.71 9.45
CA GLU A 245 41.66 -30.92 9.50
C GLU A 245 42.25 -30.41 10.84
N GLU A 246 41.75 -29.28 11.36
CA GLU A 246 42.06 -28.78 12.71
C GLU A 246 41.55 -29.73 13.81
N GLU A 247 40.34 -30.28 13.68
CA GLU A 247 39.79 -31.24 14.67
C GLU A 247 40.52 -32.61 14.65
N LYS A 248 41.15 -32.97 13.53
CA LYS A 248 41.98 -34.19 13.42
C LYS A 248 43.39 -34.01 13.95
N THR A 249 43.94 -32.80 13.89
CA THR A 249 45.26 -32.51 14.47
C THR A 249 45.21 -32.52 16.00
N GLU A 250 44.12 -32.05 16.62
CA GLU A 250 43.90 -32.14 18.08
C GLU A 250 43.87 -33.60 18.59
N LYS A 251 43.26 -34.54 17.84
CA LYS A 251 43.16 -35.95 18.28
C LYS A 251 44.46 -36.76 18.17
N ASN A 252 45.44 -36.29 17.40
CA ASN A 252 46.75 -36.96 17.29
C ASN A 252 47.76 -36.45 18.33
N ASP A 253 47.59 -35.24 18.86
CA ASP A 253 48.47 -34.68 19.90
C ASP A 253 48.08 -35.10 21.32
N GLU A 254 46.85 -35.59 21.56
CA GLU A 254 46.42 -36.14 22.86
C GLU A 254 46.84 -37.61 23.10
N ASN A 255 47.39 -38.29 22.08
CA ASN A 255 47.77 -39.71 22.16
C ASN A 255 49.29 -39.97 22.12
N LYS A 256 50.12 -38.97 22.49
CA LYS A 256 51.57 -39.11 22.60
C LYS A 256 52.11 -38.78 23.99
#